data_AF-A0A661SIH4-F1
#
_entry.id   AF-A0A661SIH4-F1
#
_cell.length_a   1.000
_cell.length_b   1.000
_cell.length_c   1.000
_cell.angle_alpha   90.00
_cell.angle_beta   90.00
_cell.angle_gamma   90.00
#
_symmetry.space_group_name_H-M   'P 1'
#
loop_
_entity.id
_entity.type
_entity.pdbx_description
1 polymer ?
#
loop_
_entity_poly.entity_id
_entity_poly.type
_entity_poly.pdbx_seq_one_letter_code
_entity_poly.pdbx_strand_id
1 'polypeptide(L)' 'GHSDWRLPTIEELASLMESRSINGRYIDPVFDKKQRWCWSADKETSGSAWGAYFDFGGVYWNDGKCLVRAVRSRTI' A
#
# COMPACT_ATOMS: atom_id res chain seq x y z
N GLY A 1 -4.22 -12.39 -20.66
CA GLY A 1 -4.39 -12.22 -19.21
C GLY A 1 -3.03 -12.36 -18.55
N HIS A 2 -2.71 -11.49 -17.60
CA HIS A 2 -1.43 -11.50 -16.88
C HIS A 2 -1.58 -12.33 -15.60
N SER A 3 -0.70 -13.31 -15.39
CA SER A 3 -0.70 -14.20 -14.22
C SER A 3 0.34 -13.80 -13.15
N ASP A 4 1.07 -12.72 -13.39
CA ASP A 4 2.19 -12.19 -12.59
C ASP A 4 1.77 -11.10 -11.60
N TRP A 5 0.47 -10.95 -11.35
CA TRP A 5 -0.04 -10.06 -10.30
C TRP A 5 0.14 -10.69 -8.93
N ARG A 6 0.81 -9.96 -8.04
CA ARG A 6 0.93 -10.31 -6.63
C ARG A 6 0.52 -9.14 -5.75
N LEU A 7 0.36 -9.43 -4.46
CA LEU A 7 0.25 -8.38 -3.46
C LEU A 7 1.60 -7.62 -3.34
N PRO A 8 1.56 -6.30 -3.08
CA PRO A 8 2.77 -5.51 -2.82
C PRO A 8 3.40 -5.93 -1.50
N THR A 9 4.70 -5.78 -1.35
CA THR A 9 5.35 -5.81 -0.02
C THR A 9 5.18 -4.47 0.68
N ILE A 10 5.44 -4.42 1.99
CA ILE A 10 5.37 -3.18 2.76
C ILE A 10 6.45 -2.19 2.35
N GLU A 11 7.62 -2.69 1.94
CA GLU A 11 8.72 -1.88 1.39
C GLU A 11 8.31 -1.19 0.08
N GLU A 12 7.64 -1.92 -0.81
CA GLU A 12 7.10 -1.35 -2.05
C GLU A 12 6.07 -0.24 -1.75
N LEU A 13 5.18 -0.47 -0.78
CA LEU A 13 4.20 0.54 -0.38
C LEU A 13 4.85 1.74 0.32
N ALA A 14 5.86 1.51 1.15
CA ALA A 14 6.61 2.56 1.82
C ALA A 14 7.41 3.41 0.83
N SER A 15 7.90 2.81 -0.26
CA SER A 15 8.59 3.53 -1.34
C SER A 15 7.71 4.54 -2.09
N LEU A 16 6.38 4.36 -2.02
CA LEU A 16 5.40 5.30 -2.59
C LEU A 16 5.05 6.45 -1.63
N MET A 17 5.53 6.39 -0.39
CA MET A 17 5.18 7.35 0.64
C MET A 17 6.04 8.61 0.51
N GLU A 18 5.36 9.74 0.38
CA GLU A 18 6.03 11.03 0.29
C GLU A 18 6.37 11.56 1.68
N SER A 19 7.52 12.23 1.80
CA SER A 19 7.93 12.85 3.08
C SER A 19 7.07 14.06 3.48
N ARG A 20 6.33 14.63 2.53
CA ARG A 20 5.46 15.79 2.72
C ARG A 20 4.06 15.47 2.27
N SER A 21 3.07 16.04 2.94
CA SER A 21 1.68 15.90 2.49
C SER A 21 1.42 16.79 1.27
N ILE A 22 0.90 16.18 0.22
CA ILE A 22 0.39 16.81 -0.99
C ILE A 22 -1.14 16.73 -0.90
N ASN A 23 -1.82 17.87 -0.73
CA ASN A 23 -3.29 17.94 -0.57
C ASN A 23 -3.82 17.07 0.59
N GLY A 24 -3.08 17.02 1.71
CA GLY A 24 -3.46 16.24 2.89
C GLY A 24 -3.18 14.75 2.79
N ARG A 25 -2.35 14.30 1.83
CA ARG A 25 -1.91 12.91 1.69
C ARG A 25 -0.43 12.81 1.38
N TYR A 26 0.20 11.74 1.84
CA TYR A 26 1.62 11.45 1.69
C TYR A 26 1.85 10.46 0.54
N ILE A 27 1.27 10.74 -0.63
CA ILE A 27 1.44 9.95 -1.86
C ILE A 27 1.34 10.86 -3.08
N ASP A 28 2.05 10.52 -4.16
CA ASP A 28 1.99 11.25 -5.42
C ASP A 28 0.55 11.34 -5.98
N PRO A 29 0.08 12.53 -6.41
CA PRO A 29 -1.26 12.72 -6.98
C PRO A 29 -1.51 11.97 -8.29
N VAL A 30 -0.50 11.37 -8.93
CA VAL A 30 -0.64 10.44 -10.05
C VAL A 30 -1.45 9.19 -9.66
N PHE A 31 -1.46 8.85 -8.36
CA PHE A 31 -2.25 7.76 -7.82
C PHE A 31 -3.71 8.19 -7.54
N ASP A 32 -4.67 7.31 -7.80
CA ASP A 32 -6.10 7.60 -7.62
C ASP A 32 -6.41 8.00 -6.18
N LYS A 33 -7.07 9.15 -6.02
CA LYS A 33 -7.48 9.74 -4.73
C LYS A 33 -8.37 8.82 -3.88
N LYS A 34 -8.97 7.78 -4.46
CA LYS A 34 -9.77 6.78 -3.76
C LYS A 34 -8.93 5.83 -2.91
N GLN A 35 -7.64 5.67 -3.21
CA GLN A 35 -6.76 4.73 -2.51
C GLN A 35 -6.07 5.42 -1.33
N ARG A 36 -6.78 5.45 -0.19
CA ARG A 36 -6.32 6.07 1.06
C ARG A 36 -5.31 5.21 1.83
N TRP A 37 -5.38 3.90 1.65
CA TRP A 37 -4.47 2.92 2.24
C TRP A 37 -4.31 1.72 1.32
N CYS A 38 -3.22 0.97 1.46
CA CYS A 38 -2.96 -0.27 0.74
C CYS A 38 -2.34 -1.29 1.70
N TRP A 39 -2.78 -2.54 1.62
CA TRP A 39 -2.23 -3.64 2.42
C TRP A 39 -1.09 -4.32 1.69
N SER A 40 -0.07 -4.65 2.46
CA SER A 40 1.04 -5.49 2.03
C SER A 40 0.67 -6.97 2.11
N ALA A 41 1.41 -7.78 1.36
CA ALA A 41 1.43 -9.23 1.49
C ALA A 41 2.03 -9.68 2.82
N ASP A 42 2.70 -8.77 3.54
CA ASP A 42 3.42 -9.05 4.77
C ASP A 42 2.41 -9.29 5.90
N LYS A 43 2.37 -10.53 6.35
CA LYS A 43 1.51 -10.94 7.45
C LYS A 43 2.13 -10.48 8.75
N GLU A 44 1.36 -9.73 9.52
CA GLU A 44 1.57 -9.64 10.96
C GLU A 44 0.89 -10.87 11.55
N THR A 45 1.58 -11.61 12.40
CA THR A 45 1.05 -12.83 13.00
C THR A 45 -0.31 -12.59 13.66
N SER A 46 -1.27 -13.51 13.48
CA SER A 46 -2.62 -13.54 14.10
C SER A 46 -3.76 -12.68 13.48
N GLY A 47 -3.89 -12.69 12.14
CA GLY A 47 -5.11 -12.20 11.48
C GLY A 47 -5.12 -10.71 11.16
N SER A 48 -4.04 -10.01 11.52
CA SER A 48 -3.72 -8.66 11.08
C SER A 48 -2.80 -8.69 9.87
N ALA A 49 -2.71 -7.57 9.16
CA ALA A 49 -1.63 -7.35 8.21
C ALA A 49 -1.26 -5.88 8.12
N TRP A 50 -0.04 -5.65 7.66
CA TRP A 50 0.55 -4.33 7.56
C TRP A 50 0.04 -3.62 6.31
N GLY A 51 -0.26 -2.34 6.45
CA GLY A 51 -0.64 -1.48 5.33
C GLY A 51 0.00 -0.10 5.42
N ALA A 52 0.23 0.50 4.26
CA ALA A 52 0.61 1.90 4.15
C ALA A 52 -0.64 2.77 4.14
N TYR A 53 -0.71 3.75 5.04
CA TYR A 53 -1.79 4.70 5.18
C TYR A 53 -1.32 6.06 4.69
N PHE A 54 -1.68 6.39 3.46
CA PHE A 54 -1.24 7.62 2.82
C PHE A 54 -1.93 8.87 3.37
N ASP A 55 -3.08 8.73 4.04
CA ASP A 55 -3.71 9.85 4.75
C ASP A 55 -2.93 10.26 6.01
N PHE A 56 -2.19 9.34 6.63
CA PHE A 56 -1.44 9.57 7.87
C PHE A 56 0.09 9.62 7.66
N GLY A 57 0.59 9.21 6.49
CA GLY A 57 2.02 9.21 6.19
C GLY A 57 2.79 8.16 6.98
N GLY A 58 2.17 6.98 7.20
CA GLY A 58 2.81 5.92 7.97
C GLY A 58 2.32 4.52 7.61
N VAL A 59 3.01 3.54 8.17
CA VAL A 59 2.68 2.12 8.08
C VAL A 59 2.00 1.70 9.38
N TYR A 60 0.85 1.05 9.27
CA TYR A 60 0.03 0.59 10.41
C TYR A 60 -0.50 -0.82 10.16
N TRP A 61 -0.85 -1.52 11.22
CA TRP A 61 -1.53 -2.81 11.16
C TRP A 61 -2.99 -2.65 11.60
N ASN A 62 -3.88 -3.46 11.02
CA ASN A 62 -5.29 -3.51 11.38
C ASN A 62 -5.83 -4.94 11.17
N ASP A 63 -7.06 -5.21 11.60
CA ASP A 63 -7.75 -6.51 11.49
C ASP A 63 -9.04 -6.45 10.61
N GLY A 64 -9.33 -5.30 9.99
CA GLY A 64 -10.56 -5.04 9.22
C GLY A 64 -10.50 -5.28 7.68
N LYS A 65 -11.67 -5.28 7.02
CA LYS A 65 -11.83 -5.41 5.54
C LYS A 65 -11.20 -4.23 4.79
N CYS A 66 -10.36 -4.48 3.78
CA CYS A 66 -9.54 -3.43 3.16
C CYS A 66 -9.35 -3.52 1.63
N LEU A 67 -8.86 -2.42 1.07
CA LEU A 67 -8.52 -2.26 -0.35
C LEU A 67 -7.15 -2.86 -0.65
N VAL A 68 -7.09 -3.65 -1.71
CA VAL A 68 -5.87 -4.30 -2.19
C VAL A 68 -5.46 -3.66 -3.51
N ARG A 69 -4.18 -3.28 -3.64
CA ARG A 69 -3.60 -2.82 -4.91
C ARG A 69 -2.55 -3.82 -5.36
N ALA A 70 -2.88 -4.65 -6.35
CA ALA A 70 -1.92 -5.63 -6.87
C ALA A 70 -0.74 -4.92 -7.58
N VAL A 71 0.45 -5.50 -7.44
CA VAL A 71 1.70 -5.06 -8.08
C VAL A 71 2.15 -6.14 -9.07
N ARG A 72 2.79 -5.70 -10.16
CA ARG A 72 3.36 -6.57 -11.19
C ARG A 72 4.87 -6.65 -11.02
N SER A 73 5.41 -7.86 -10.91
CA SER A 73 6.87 -8.06 -10.87
C SER A 73 7.49 -7.71 -12.22
N ARG A 74 8.54 -6.86 -12.24
CA ARG A 74 9.35 -6.65 -13.45
C ARG A 74 10.12 -7.94 -13.72
N THR A 75 9.72 -8.68 -14.75
CA THR A 75 10.59 -9.72 -15.32
C THR A 75 11.58 -9.00 -16.24
N ILE A 76 12.87 -9.19 -15.96
CA ILE A 76 13.99 -8.66 -16.73
C ILE A 76 14.09 -9.41 -18.06
#